data_AF-A0A955E562-F1
#
_entry.id   AF-A0A955E562-F1
#
_cell.length_a   1.000
_cell.length_b   1.000
_cell.length_c   1.000
_cell.angle_alpha   90.00
_cell.angle_beta   90.00
_cell.angle_gamma   90.00
#
_symmetry.space_group_name_H-M   'P 1'
#
loop_
_entity.id
_entity.type
_entity.pdbx_description
1 polymer ?
#
loop_
_entity_poly.entity_id
_entity_poly.type
_entity_poly.pdbx_seq_one_letter_code
_entity_poly.pdbx_strand_id
1 'polypeptide(L)'
;MQVGPNEPAIQAEPVTATQSDPQVGSLTGHTQPEQSATEIADSSPARPLTLLERARENPLLPSFLLIGGVMLMIVIMFRSLKKNHSTRATRDRNTGSPAERIAEIHERAQSSMAPANKAMLDAEEITRRLSAQLDNKAARLELLLEEADAKLSELNRVLAGAERSANRSIPPRSPDPLYAASQDDRMPAPRTLDPSLLDRARMDQDLAERGSMHTTPPSQMSTGSAQDQINERILRLADDGLGCIEIARSLNQPVGQVELVLNLRKSS
;
A
#
# COMPACT_ATOMS: atom_id res chain seq x y z
N MET A 1 53.67 -13.53 -30.31
CA MET A 1 52.44 -14.34 -30.22
C MET A 1 51.53 -13.62 -29.25
N GLN A 2 50.43 -13.13 -29.79
CA GLN A 2 49.56 -12.08 -29.26
C GLN A 2 48.18 -12.72 -29.12
N VAL A 3 47.62 -12.74 -27.91
CA VAL A 3 46.24 -13.19 -27.66
C VAL A 3 45.62 -12.16 -26.73
N GLY A 4 44.68 -11.38 -27.27
CA GLY A 4 43.94 -10.33 -26.57
C GLY A 4 42.74 -10.88 -25.77
N PRO A 5 42.14 -10.04 -24.91
CA PRO A 5 41.00 -10.41 -24.08
C PRO A 5 39.66 -10.36 -24.85
N ASN A 6 38.80 -11.36 -24.61
CA ASN A 6 37.43 -11.43 -25.11
C ASN A 6 36.49 -10.58 -24.24
N GLU A 7 35.94 -9.50 -24.79
CA GLU A 7 34.72 -8.85 -24.29
C GLU A 7 33.48 -9.50 -24.93
N PRO A 8 32.45 -9.90 -24.16
CA PRO A 8 31.13 -10.17 -24.72
C PRO A 8 30.30 -8.88 -24.80
N ALA A 9 29.93 -8.53 -26.03
CA ALA A 9 28.99 -7.47 -26.36
C ALA A 9 27.59 -7.80 -25.83
N ILE A 10 27.05 -6.96 -24.95
CA ILE A 10 25.63 -6.95 -24.58
C ILE A 10 24.93 -5.98 -25.53
N GLN A 11 24.19 -6.54 -26.50
CA GLN A 11 23.30 -5.79 -27.38
C GLN A 11 22.03 -5.42 -26.60
N ALA A 12 21.75 -4.12 -26.54
CA ALA A 12 20.49 -3.58 -26.05
C ALA A 12 19.45 -3.59 -27.19
N GLU A 13 18.31 -4.26 -26.97
CA GLU A 13 17.14 -4.13 -27.86
C GLU A 13 16.24 -2.97 -27.41
N PRO A 14 15.79 -2.09 -28.33
CA PRO A 14 14.77 -1.09 -28.07
C PRO A 14 13.38 -1.63 -28.47
N VAL A 15 12.52 -1.91 -27.49
CA VAL A 15 11.11 -2.23 -27.77
C VAL A 15 10.28 -0.95 -27.71
N THR A 16 9.90 -0.50 -28.91
CA THR A 16 9.08 0.68 -29.17
C THR A 16 7.60 0.28 -29.16
N ALA A 17 6.78 1.09 -28.50
CA ALA A 17 5.37 1.43 -28.75
C ALA A 17 4.34 0.37 -29.19
N THR A 18 3.21 0.31 -28.47
CA THR A 18 1.82 0.12 -28.97
C THR A 18 0.88 0.48 -27.80
N GLN A 19 0.30 1.68 -27.73
CA GLN A 19 -0.98 2.08 -28.34
C GLN A 19 -2.18 1.27 -27.81
N SER A 20 -3.03 1.88 -26.97
CA SER A 20 -4.50 1.93 -27.13
C SER A 20 -5.17 2.57 -25.92
N ASP A 21 -5.60 3.81 -26.16
CA ASP A 21 -6.72 4.47 -25.49
C ASP A 21 -8.02 3.80 -25.97
N PRO A 22 -9.05 3.60 -25.12
CA PRO A 22 -10.33 4.15 -25.53
C PRO A 22 -11.09 4.87 -24.42
N GLN A 23 -11.53 6.07 -24.79
CA GLN A 23 -12.69 6.78 -24.28
C GLN A 23 -13.88 5.84 -23.98
N VAL A 24 -14.40 5.93 -22.76
CA VAL A 24 -15.80 5.66 -22.41
C VAL A 24 -16.13 6.74 -21.37
N GLY A 25 -16.93 7.76 -21.66
CA GLY A 25 -18.33 7.66 -22.07
C GLY A 25 -19.14 8.34 -20.97
N SER A 26 -19.31 9.65 -21.10
CA SER A 26 -20.24 10.45 -20.32
C SER A 26 -21.67 9.93 -20.54
N LEU A 27 -22.30 9.36 -19.52
CA LEU A 27 -23.73 9.09 -19.53
C LEU A 27 -24.40 9.74 -18.31
N THR A 28 -24.96 10.90 -18.58
CA THR A 28 -26.05 11.52 -17.81
C THR A 28 -27.21 10.55 -17.69
N GLY A 29 -27.61 10.23 -16.46
CA GLY A 29 -28.75 9.36 -16.15
C GLY A 29 -29.41 9.79 -14.84
N HIS A 30 -30.49 10.54 -15.00
CA HIS A 30 -31.37 11.11 -13.99
C HIS A 30 -32.24 10.01 -13.33
N THR A 31 -32.20 9.87 -12.00
CA THR A 31 -33.35 9.36 -11.23
C THR A 31 -33.33 9.94 -9.82
N GLN A 32 -34.23 10.88 -9.63
CA GLN A 32 -34.75 11.41 -8.37
C GLN A 32 -35.65 10.34 -7.74
N PRO A 33 -35.43 9.91 -6.48
CA PRO A 33 -36.46 9.30 -5.68
C PRO A 33 -37.10 10.33 -4.75
N GLU A 34 -38.39 10.14 -4.61
CA GLU A 34 -39.35 10.96 -3.92
C GLU A 34 -38.98 11.27 -2.47
N GLN A 35 -39.44 12.46 -2.09
CA GLN A 35 -39.74 12.87 -0.74
C GLN A 35 -40.67 11.86 -0.07
N SER A 36 -40.25 11.34 1.08
CA SER A 36 -41.18 10.88 2.10
C SER A 36 -40.66 11.34 3.45
N ALA A 37 -41.52 12.14 4.08
CA ALA A 37 -41.32 12.81 5.34
C ALA A 37 -41.03 11.83 6.47
N THR A 38 -40.01 12.11 7.29
CA THR A 38 -40.08 11.84 8.72
C THR A 38 -39.28 12.91 9.46
N GLU A 39 -40.03 13.87 9.96
CA GLU A 39 -39.65 14.89 10.92
C GLU A 39 -39.25 14.20 12.24
N ILE A 40 -37.96 14.18 12.55
CA ILE A 40 -37.47 13.92 13.91
C ILE A 40 -36.43 15.00 14.22
N ALA A 41 -36.83 15.89 15.12
CA ALA A 41 -36.00 16.91 15.72
C ALA A 41 -34.78 16.29 16.42
N ASP A 42 -33.58 16.78 16.10
CA ASP A 42 -32.48 16.72 17.06
C ASP A 42 -31.55 17.94 16.89
N SER A 43 -31.35 18.63 18.01
CA SER A 43 -30.63 19.88 18.18
C SER A 43 -29.11 19.67 17.99
N SER A 44 -28.58 20.17 16.87
CA SER A 44 -27.13 20.16 16.62
C SER A 44 -26.47 21.44 17.19
N PRO A 45 -25.48 21.34 18.09
CA PRO A 45 -24.80 22.50 18.64
C PRO A 45 -23.91 23.18 17.59
N ALA A 46 -23.96 24.51 17.61
CA ALA A 46 -23.28 25.43 16.70
C ALA A 46 -21.79 25.08 16.46
N ARG A 47 -21.45 24.87 15.18
CA ARG A 47 -20.06 24.71 14.71
C ARG A 47 -19.40 26.08 14.56
N PRO A 48 -18.34 26.43 15.31
CA PRO A 48 -17.59 27.67 15.12
C PRO A 48 -16.60 27.52 13.96
N LEU A 49 -17.03 27.78 12.73
CA LEU A 49 -16.17 27.73 11.53
C LEU A 49 -16.20 29.04 10.71
N THR A 50 -16.25 30.22 11.34
CA THR A 50 -16.36 31.51 10.62
C THR A 50 -15.09 32.36 10.58
N LEU A 51 -13.99 31.98 11.25
CA LEU A 51 -12.75 32.77 11.22
C LEU A 51 -11.84 32.47 10.02
N LEU A 52 -11.85 31.23 9.52
CA LEU A 52 -11.01 30.84 8.37
C LEU A 52 -11.54 31.41 7.05
N GLU A 53 -12.86 31.60 6.94
CA GLU A 53 -13.48 32.11 5.71
C GLU A 53 -13.25 33.61 5.54
N ARG A 54 -13.17 34.37 6.64
CA ARG A 54 -12.87 35.81 6.60
C ARG A 54 -11.39 36.13 6.34
N ALA A 55 -10.48 35.20 6.60
CA ALA A 55 -9.06 35.38 6.31
C ALA A 55 -8.71 35.33 4.82
N ARG A 56 -9.65 34.85 3.96
CA ARG A 56 -9.42 34.66 2.52
C ARG A 56 -9.46 35.96 1.70
N GLU A 57 -10.05 37.05 2.23
CA GLU A 57 -10.27 38.28 1.47
C GLU A 57 -9.09 39.27 1.46
N ASN A 58 -8.03 39.02 2.24
CA ASN A 58 -6.88 39.92 2.34
C ASN A 58 -5.67 39.37 1.55
N PRO A 59 -5.45 39.79 0.29
CA PRO A 59 -4.32 39.30 -0.53
C PRO A 59 -2.94 39.70 0.02
N LEU A 60 -2.87 40.60 1.01
CA LEU A 60 -1.62 41.04 1.63
C LEU A 60 -1.09 40.06 2.70
N LEU A 61 -1.97 39.28 3.33
CA LEU A 61 -1.62 38.37 4.42
C LEU A 61 -0.67 37.22 4.00
N PRO A 62 -0.88 36.51 2.86
CA PRO A 62 0.05 35.47 2.40
C PRO A 62 1.44 36.03 2.09
N SER A 63 1.53 37.27 1.58
CA SER A 63 2.80 37.94 1.29
C SER A 63 3.62 38.23 2.55
N PHE A 64 2.98 38.72 3.62
CA PHE A 64 3.67 38.94 4.90
C PHE A 64 4.14 37.64 5.55
N LEU A 65 3.37 36.55 5.41
CA LEU A 65 3.76 35.23 5.93
C LEU A 65 4.99 34.68 5.20
N LEU A 66 5.04 34.82 3.86
CA LEU A 66 6.16 34.34 3.05
C LEU A 66 7.44 35.15 3.36
N ILE A 67 7.34 36.47 3.42
CA ILE A 67 8.46 37.35 3.79
C ILE A 67 8.95 37.02 5.21
N GLY A 68 8.03 36.85 6.17
CA GLY A 68 8.37 36.47 7.55
C GLY A 68 9.06 35.11 7.65
N GLY A 69 8.58 34.11 6.90
CA GLY A 69 9.18 32.78 6.86
C GLY A 69 10.60 32.78 6.31
N VAL A 70 10.86 33.50 5.22
CA VAL A 70 12.19 33.62 4.63
C VAL A 70 13.15 34.35 5.59
N MET A 71 12.69 35.42 6.25
CA MET A 71 13.49 36.16 7.24
C MET A 71 13.89 35.28 8.43
N LEU A 72 12.96 34.44 8.93
CA LEU A 72 13.24 33.48 9.99
C LEU A 72 14.28 32.43 9.57
N MET A 73 14.17 31.90 8.34
CA MET A 73 15.10 30.90 7.80
C MET A 73 16.52 31.46 7.69
N ILE A 74 16.65 32.70 7.21
CA ILE A 74 17.93 33.42 7.14
C ILE A 74 18.54 33.57 8.56
N VAL A 75 17.75 33.94 9.57
CA VAL A 75 18.23 34.08 10.95
C VAL A 75 18.72 32.74 11.53
N ILE A 76 18.03 31.64 11.25
CA ILE A 76 18.42 30.29 11.69
C ILE A 76 19.73 29.86 11.01
N MET A 77 19.86 30.11 9.70
CA MET A 77 21.07 29.80 8.94
C MET A 77 22.27 30.61 9.46
N PHE A 78 22.11 31.91 9.71
CA PHE A 78 23.17 32.73 10.33
C PHE A 78 23.56 32.26 11.74
N ARG A 79 22.59 31.78 12.55
CA ARG A 79 22.89 31.17 13.87
C ARG A 79 23.67 29.85 13.73
N SER A 80 23.36 29.02 12.74
CA SER A 80 24.04 27.73 12.55
C SER A 80 25.48 27.90 12.03
N LEU A 81 25.70 28.83 11.09
CA LEU A 81 27.05 29.12 10.58
C LEU A 81 27.96 29.70 11.66
N LYS A 82 27.44 30.58 12.54
CA LYS A 82 28.24 31.18 13.62
C LYS A 82 28.66 30.14 14.67
N LYS A 83 27.83 29.11 14.93
CA LYS A 83 28.13 28.06 15.92
C LYS A 83 29.20 27.09 15.43
N ASN A 84 29.31 26.85 14.12
CA ASN A 84 30.27 25.91 13.53
C ASN A 84 31.67 26.51 13.29
N HIS A 85 31.79 27.84 13.15
CA HIS A 85 33.08 28.49 12.95
C HIS A 85 33.85 28.73 14.27
N SER A 86 33.17 28.86 15.41
CA SER A 86 33.83 29.10 16.70
C SER A 86 34.65 27.91 17.21
N THR A 87 34.35 26.68 16.78
CA THR A 87 35.10 25.48 17.18
C THR A 87 36.29 25.17 16.29
N ARG A 88 36.42 25.85 15.14
CA ARG A 88 37.54 25.65 14.19
C ARG A 88 38.67 26.65 14.36
N ALA A 89 38.38 27.87 14.83
CA ALA A 89 39.39 28.92 14.99
C ALA A 89 40.44 28.64 16.08
N THR A 90 40.20 27.70 16.99
CA THR A 90 41.15 27.34 18.06
C THR A 90 42.05 26.14 17.74
N ARG A 91 41.86 25.44 16.61
CA ARG A 91 42.60 24.20 16.31
C ARG A 91 43.79 24.37 15.36
N ASP A 92 43.97 25.55 14.75
CA ASP A 92 44.94 25.76 13.66
C ASP A 92 46.38 26.11 14.11
N ARG A 93 46.74 25.85 15.37
CA ARG A 93 48.11 26.11 15.89
C ARG A 93 48.92 24.86 16.24
N ASN A 94 48.40 23.65 16.04
CA ASN A 94 49.16 22.44 16.30
C ASN A 94 49.44 21.69 15.00
N THR A 95 50.56 22.02 14.37
CA THR A 95 51.10 21.32 13.19
C THR A 95 51.64 19.96 13.61
N GLY A 96 50.73 18.99 13.76
CA GLY A 96 51.05 17.57 13.93
C GLY A 96 51.87 17.04 12.75
N SER A 97 52.72 16.05 13.03
CA SER A 97 53.67 15.50 12.05
C SER A 97 52.95 14.85 10.86
N PRO A 98 53.60 14.71 9.68
CA PRO A 98 53.00 14.06 8.51
C PRO A 98 52.47 12.64 8.79
N ALA A 99 53.08 11.90 9.71
CA ALA A 99 52.62 10.58 10.12
C ALA A 99 51.27 10.63 10.87
N GLU A 100 51.05 11.69 11.65
CA GLU A 100 49.81 11.91 12.41
C GLU A 100 48.63 12.21 11.47
N ARG A 101 48.87 12.93 10.36
CA ARG A 101 47.85 13.19 9.34
C ARG A 101 47.40 11.91 8.61
N ILE A 102 48.33 10.99 8.36
CA ILE A 102 48.01 9.71 7.70
C ILE A 102 47.15 8.84 8.65
N ALA A 103 47.48 8.83 9.94
CA ALA A 103 46.68 8.13 10.95
C ALA A 103 45.26 8.72 11.06
N GLU A 104 45.13 10.05 11.09
CA GLU A 104 43.82 10.73 11.15
C GLU A 104 42.96 10.48 9.89
N ILE A 105 43.56 10.46 8.70
CA ILE A 105 42.85 10.10 7.46
C ILE A 105 42.35 8.66 7.52
N HIS A 106 43.15 7.74 8.04
CA HIS A 106 42.75 6.34 8.17
C HIS A 106 41.63 6.14 9.19
N GLU A 107 41.70 6.81 10.33
CA GLU A 107 40.64 6.79 11.36
C GLU A 107 39.33 7.40 10.84
N ARG A 108 39.42 8.48 10.06
CA ARG A 108 38.26 9.11 9.42
C ARG A 108 37.65 8.23 8.32
N ALA A 109 38.46 7.51 7.56
CA ALA A 109 38.00 6.54 6.58
C ALA A 109 37.26 5.37 7.26
N GLN A 110 37.83 4.81 8.33
CA GLN A 110 37.20 3.70 9.07
C GLN A 110 35.88 4.12 9.73
N SER A 111 35.84 5.29 10.36
CA SER A 111 34.60 5.81 10.97
C SER A 111 33.52 6.14 9.93
N SER A 112 33.89 6.51 8.70
CA SER A 112 32.93 6.72 7.61
C SER A 112 32.36 5.42 7.00
N MET A 113 33.10 4.30 7.08
CA MET A 113 32.65 2.99 6.56
C MET A 113 31.78 2.22 7.55
N ALA A 114 31.92 2.47 8.86
CA ALA A 114 31.10 1.86 9.90
C ALA A 114 29.57 1.94 9.64
N PRO A 115 28.98 3.09 9.26
CA PRO A 115 27.54 3.16 8.97
C PRO A 115 27.14 2.36 7.72
N ALA A 116 27.99 2.28 6.70
CA ALA A 116 27.70 1.48 5.49
C ALA A 116 27.70 -0.02 5.79
N ASN A 117 28.67 -0.50 6.57
CA ASN A 117 28.72 -1.90 7.01
C ASN A 117 27.51 -2.27 7.88
N LYS A 118 27.09 -1.36 8.76
CA LYS A 118 25.87 -1.55 9.56
C LYS A 118 24.63 -1.67 8.69
N ALA A 119 24.45 -0.75 7.72
CA ALA A 119 23.32 -0.81 6.81
C ALA A 119 23.29 -2.10 5.97
N MET A 120 24.45 -2.62 5.58
CA MET A 120 24.57 -3.88 4.84
C MET A 120 24.19 -5.09 5.71
N LEU A 121 24.63 -5.12 6.96
CA LEU A 121 24.24 -6.16 7.93
C LEU A 121 22.73 -6.12 8.22
N ASP A 122 22.17 -4.92 8.43
CA ASP A 122 20.73 -4.75 8.65
C ASP A 122 19.93 -5.23 7.43
N ALA A 123 20.40 -4.95 6.21
CA ALA A 123 19.78 -5.43 4.98
C ALA A 123 19.81 -6.96 4.89
N GLU A 124 20.94 -7.60 5.19
CA GLU A 124 21.07 -9.05 5.21
C GLU A 124 20.12 -9.70 6.23
N GLU A 125 20.01 -9.11 7.42
CA GLU A 125 19.08 -9.59 8.46
C GLU A 125 17.61 -9.46 8.03
N ILE A 126 17.24 -8.35 7.39
CA ILE A 126 15.89 -8.13 6.85
C ILE A 126 15.58 -9.17 5.76
N THR A 127 16.52 -9.40 4.82
CA THR A 127 16.34 -10.40 3.76
C THR A 127 16.17 -11.80 4.36
N ARG A 128 16.98 -12.17 5.36
CA ARG A 128 16.87 -13.46 6.05
C ARG A 128 15.53 -13.63 6.75
N ARG A 129 15.04 -12.58 7.42
CA ARG A 129 13.71 -12.58 8.06
C ARG A 129 12.58 -12.68 7.05
N LEU A 130 12.71 -11.98 5.91
CA LEU A 130 11.70 -12.02 4.85
C LEU A 130 11.61 -13.41 4.21
N SER A 131 12.75 -14.06 3.92
CA SER A 131 12.78 -15.45 3.44
C SER A 131 12.06 -16.39 4.41
N ALA A 132 12.37 -16.33 5.70
CA ALA A 132 11.68 -17.17 6.70
C ALA A 132 10.17 -16.90 6.76
N GLN A 133 9.72 -15.65 6.58
CA GLN A 133 8.30 -15.34 6.52
C GLN A 133 7.63 -15.88 5.25
N LEU A 134 8.30 -15.82 4.11
CA LEU A 134 7.79 -16.38 2.86
C LEU A 134 7.69 -17.90 2.93
N ASP A 135 8.69 -18.57 3.51
CA ASP A 135 8.68 -20.02 3.68
C ASP A 135 7.49 -20.46 4.57
N ASN A 136 7.23 -19.76 5.67
CA ASN A 136 6.08 -20.02 6.53
C ASN A 136 4.73 -19.81 5.81
N LYS A 137 4.65 -18.77 4.96
CA LYS A 137 3.44 -18.50 4.18
C LYS A 137 3.23 -19.57 3.09
N ALA A 138 4.30 -20.01 2.42
CA ALA A 138 4.25 -21.07 1.43
C ALA A 138 3.75 -22.38 2.05
N ALA A 139 4.32 -22.79 3.19
CA ALA A 139 3.88 -23.99 3.92
C ALA A 139 2.40 -23.92 4.33
N ARG A 140 1.92 -22.74 4.76
CA ARG A 140 0.51 -22.54 5.08
C ARG A 140 -0.40 -22.63 3.84
N LEU A 141 0.05 -22.11 2.71
CA LEU A 141 -0.69 -22.20 1.45
C LEU A 141 -0.76 -23.64 0.93
N GLU A 142 0.32 -24.40 1.04
CA GLU A 142 0.33 -25.84 0.71
C GLU A 142 -0.70 -26.60 1.54
N LEU A 143 -0.75 -26.35 2.86
CA LEU A 143 -1.72 -26.99 3.76
C LEU A 143 -3.18 -26.62 3.39
N LEU A 144 -3.44 -25.34 3.08
CA LEU A 144 -4.79 -24.91 2.66
C LEU A 144 -5.20 -25.51 1.32
N LEU A 145 -4.25 -25.69 0.40
CA LEU A 145 -4.49 -26.31 -0.90
C LEU A 145 -4.83 -27.80 -0.75
N GLU A 146 -4.09 -28.51 0.11
CA GLU A 146 -4.40 -29.90 0.45
C GLU A 146 -5.78 -30.04 1.12
N GLU A 147 -6.15 -29.13 2.02
CA GLU A 147 -7.48 -29.11 2.64
C GLU A 147 -8.60 -28.84 1.61
N ALA A 148 -8.36 -27.92 0.67
CA ALA A 148 -9.31 -27.62 -0.40
C ALA A 148 -9.53 -28.83 -1.33
N ASP A 149 -8.44 -29.50 -1.73
CA ASP A 149 -8.50 -30.70 -2.56
C ASP A 149 -9.22 -31.85 -1.85
N ALA A 150 -8.98 -32.02 -0.54
CA ALA A 150 -9.71 -32.99 0.28
C ALA A 150 -11.22 -32.72 0.26
N LYS A 151 -11.63 -31.47 0.46
CA LYS A 151 -13.06 -31.07 0.41
C LYS A 151 -13.68 -31.24 -0.97
N LEU A 152 -12.96 -30.91 -2.05
CA LEU A 152 -13.41 -31.13 -3.42
C LEU A 152 -13.64 -32.63 -3.71
N SER A 153 -12.72 -33.49 -3.25
CA SER A 153 -12.87 -34.94 -3.39
C SER A 153 -14.10 -35.48 -2.64
N GLU A 154 -14.37 -34.94 -1.46
CA GLU A 154 -15.54 -35.30 -0.65
C GLU A 154 -16.85 -34.86 -1.35
N LEU A 155 -16.91 -33.62 -1.84
CA LEU A 155 -18.07 -33.12 -2.59
C LEU A 155 -18.34 -33.94 -3.85
N ASN A 156 -17.30 -34.26 -4.62
CA ASN A 156 -17.42 -35.11 -5.80
C ASN A 156 -17.94 -36.51 -5.45
N ARG A 157 -17.52 -37.07 -4.32
CA ARG A 157 -18.03 -38.36 -3.82
C ARG A 157 -19.51 -38.30 -3.46
N VAL A 158 -19.94 -37.22 -2.79
CA VAL A 158 -21.36 -37.01 -2.45
C VAL A 158 -22.21 -36.83 -3.71
N LEU A 159 -21.74 -36.02 -4.66
CA LEU A 159 -22.41 -35.77 -5.93
C LEU A 159 -22.59 -37.07 -6.73
N ALA A 160 -21.52 -37.85 -6.86
CA ALA A 160 -21.58 -39.16 -7.54
C ALA A 160 -22.55 -40.14 -6.84
N GLY A 161 -22.67 -40.08 -5.51
CA GLY A 161 -23.66 -40.85 -4.75
C GLY A 161 -25.10 -40.41 -5.01
N ALA A 162 -25.33 -39.09 -5.11
CA ALA A 162 -26.63 -38.52 -5.42
C ALA A 162 -27.10 -38.90 -6.83
N GLU A 163 -26.21 -38.84 -7.83
CA GLU A 163 -26.52 -39.24 -9.21
C GLU A 163 -26.89 -40.71 -9.33
N ARG A 164 -26.17 -41.61 -8.63
CA ARG A 164 -26.51 -43.04 -8.58
C ARG A 164 -27.88 -43.28 -7.94
N SER A 165 -28.23 -42.50 -6.92
CA SER A 165 -29.52 -42.60 -6.25
C SER A 165 -30.65 -42.11 -7.16
N ALA A 166 -30.43 -41.01 -7.87
CA ALA A 166 -31.39 -40.48 -8.85
C ALA A 166 -31.61 -41.43 -10.03
N ASN A 167 -30.58 -42.11 -10.51
CA ASN A 167 -30.72 -43.05 -11.62
C ASN A 167 -31.39 -44.38 -11.21
N ARG A 168 -31.28 -44.78 -9.94
CA ARG A 168 -31.93 -46.00 -9.43
C ARG A 168 -33.43 -45.82 -9.16
N SER A 169 -33.90 -44.60 -8.88
CA SER A 169 -35.31 -44.31 -8.61
C SER A 169 -36.17 -44.11 -9.85
N ILE A 170 -35.59 -44.16 -11.05
CA ILE A 170 -36.34 -44.24 -12.30
C ILE A 170 -36.55 -45.72 -12.62
N PRO A 171 -37.72 -46.33 -12.29
CA PRO A 171 -38.00 -47.69 -12.75
C PRO A 171 -37.90 -47.69 -14.28
N PRO A 172 -37.35 -48.76 -14.90
CA PRO A 172 -37.33 -48.89 -16.34
C PRO A 172 -38.78 -48.82 -16.81
N ARG A 173 -39.18 -47.65 -17.33
CA ARG A 173 -40.46 -47.45 -17.96
C ARG A 173 -40.42 -48.34 -19.17
N SER A 174 -41.09 -49.50 -19.08
CA SER A 174 -41.25 -50.41 -20.19
C SER A 174 -41.66 -49.59 -21.40
N PRO A 175 -40.92 -49.64 -22.51
CA PRO A 175 -41.23 -48.84 -23.68
C PRO A 175 -42.60 -49.29 -24.19
N ASP A 176 -43.63 -48.48 -23.95
CA ASP A 176 -44.94 -48.69 -24.56
C ASP A 176 -44.76 -48.57 -26.09
N PRO A 177 -44.98 -49.64 -26.87
CA PRO A 177 -44.71 -49.65 -28.31
C PRO A 177 -45.71 -48.84 -29.15
N LEU A 178 -46.59 -48.03 -28.52
CA LEU A 178 -47.68 -47.32 -29.22
C LEU A 178 -47.44 -45.82 -29.45
N TYR A 179 -46.25 -45.29 -29.16
CA TYR A 179 -45.94 -43.85 -29.33
C TYR A 179 -44.94 -43.56 -30.46
N ALA A 180 -45.05 -44.26 -31.59
CA ALA A 180 -44.20 -44.05 -32.77
C ALA A 180 -44.67 -42.92 -33.72
N ALA A 181 -45.72 -42.15 -33.40
CA ALA A 181 -46.40 -41.31 -34.40
C ALA A 181 -46.65 -39.83 -34.01
N SER A 182 -46.05 -39.29 -32.95
CA SER A 182 -46.18 -37.86 -32.61
C SER A 182 -44.85 -37.27 -32.20
N GLN A 183 -43.94 -37.28 -33.16
CA GLN A 183 -42.67 -36.55 -33.13
C GLN A 183 -42.95 -35.10 -33.55
N ASP A 184 -43.63 -34.35 -32.68
CA ASP A 184 -43.88 -32.91 -32.86
C ASP A 184 -43.12 -32.13 -31.79
N ASP A 185 -41.83 -31.96 -32.09
CA ASP A 185 -41.09 -30.70 -32.02
C ASP A 185 -41.48 -29.67 -30.95
N ARG A 186 -41.27 -30.01 -29.68
CA ARG A 186 -41.04 -28.99 -28.63
C ARG A 186 -39.88 -29.40 -27.75
N MET A 187 -38.68 -29.17 -28.24
CA MET A 187 -37.51 -29.05 -27.36
C MET A 187 -37.86 -28.06 -26.23
N PRO A 188 -37.79 -28.47 -24.95
CA PRO A 188 -37.91 -27.51 -23.87
C PRO A 188 -36.77 -26.52 -24.04
N ALA A 189 -37.11 -25.26 -24.32
CA ALA A 189 -36.14 -24.19 -24.51
C ALA A 189 -35.13 -24.24 -23.35
N PRO A 190 -33.81 -24.17 -23.64
CA PRO A 190 -32.81 -24.13 -22.59
C PRO A 190 -33.19 -23.01 -21.64
N ARG A 191 -33.37 -23.33 -20.36
CA ARG A 191 -33.67 -22.35 -19.31
C ARG A 191 -32.51 -21.37 -19.28
N THR A 192 -32.66 -20.26 -20.01
CA THR A 192 -31.73 -19.15 -20.00
C THR A 192 -31.68 -18.65 -18.57
N LEU A 193 -30.58 -18.95 -17.88
CA LEU A 193 -30.28 -18.35 -16.60
C LEU A 193 -30.34 -16.84 -16.79
N ASP A 194 -31.28 -16.19 -16.10
CA ASP A 194 -31.43 -14.76 -16.13
C ASP A 194 -30.14 -14.13 -15.58
N PRO A 195 -29.34 -13.40 -16.39
CA PRO A 195 -28.03 -12.88 -15.98
C PRO A 195 -28.12 -11.96 -14.76
N SER A 196 -29.30 -11.39 -14.50
CA SER A 196 -29.59 -10.58 -13.30
C SER A 196 -29.50 -11.36 -11.98
N LEU A 197 -29.76 -12.69 -12.01
CA LEU A 197 -29.59 -13.54 -10.82
C LEU A 197 -28.11 -13.82 -10.51
N LEU A 198 -27.25 -13.78 -11.53
CA LEU A 198 -25.81 -13.97 -11.35
C LEU A 198 -25.17 -12.74 -10.69
N ASP A 199 -25.57 -11.53 -11.10
CA ASP A 199 -25.10 -10.28 -10.49
C ASP A 199 -25.59 -10.12 -9.05
N ARG A 200 -26.83 -10.51 -8.75
CA ARG A 200 -27.37 -10.47 -7.38
C ARG A 200 -26.63 -11.42 -6.44
N ALA A 201 -26.33 -12.64 -6.89
CA ALA A 201 -25.54 -13.59 -6.11
C ALA A 201 -24.11 -13.07 -5.85
N ARG A 202 -23.54 -12.35 -6.81
CA ARG A 202 -22.20 -11.74 -6.68
C ARG A 202 -22.18 -10.62 -5.64
N MET A 203 -23.21 -9.77 -5.61
CA MET A 203 -23.35 -8.72 -4.59
C MET A 203 -23.58 -9.29 -3.19
N ASP A 204 -24.44 -10.31 -3.05
CA ASP A 204 -24.70 -10.93 -1.74
C ASP A 204 -23.45 -11.63 -1.19
N GLN A 205 -22.60 -12.20 -2.07
CA GLN A 205 -21.31 -12.76 -1.67
C GLN A 205 -20.31 -11.68 -1.22
N ASP A 206 -20.21 -10.55 -1.94
CA ASP A 206 -19.36 -9.42 -1.56
C ASP A 206 -19.79 -8.79 -0.22
N LEU A 207 -21.10 -8.73 0.06
CA LEU A 207 -21.61 -8.28 1.36
C LEU A 207 -21.31 -9.29 2.48
N ALA A 208 -21.41 -10.59 2.21
CA ALA A 208 -21.08 -11.63 3.18
C ALA A 208 -19.57 -11.69 3.49
N GLU A 209 -18.71 -11.48 2.49
CA GLU A 209 -17.25 -11.39 2.66
C GLU A 209 -16.85 -10.11 3.41
N ARG A 210 -17.51 -8.97 3.15
CA ARG A 210 -17.30 -7.74 3.94
C ARG A 210 -17.77 -7.86 5.38
N GLY A 211 -18.86 -8.61 5.65
CA GLY A 211 -19.37 -8.83 7.00
C GLY A 211 -18.51 -9.77 7.84
N SER A 212 -17.85 -10.74 7.21
CA SER A 212 -17.00 -11.74 7.89
C SER A 212 -15.54 -11.34 8.05
N MET A 213 -15.08 -10.29 7.35
CA MET A 213 -13.78 -9.65 7.63
C MET A 213 -13.81 -8.61 8.76
N HIS A 214 -14.93 -8.41 9.44
CA HIS A 214 -14.92 -7.80 10.78
C HIS A 214 -14.39 -8.81 11.80
N THR A 215 -13.07 -8.99 11.71
CA THR A 215 -12.18 -9.25 12.81
C THR A 215 -12.74 -8.62 14.08
N THR A 216 -12.88 -9.45 15.11
CA THR A 216 -12.73 -9.03 16.51
C THR A 216 -11.82 -7.81 16.53
N PRO A 217 -12.28 -6.62 17.00
CA PRO A 217 -11.40 -5.46 17.04
C PRO A 217 -10.16 -5.92 17.79
N PRO A 218 -8.98 -5.96 17.15
CA PRO A 218 -7.77 -6.25 17.89
C PRO A 218 -7.80 -5.22 19.00
N SER A 219 -7.89 -5.69 20.25
CA SER A 219 -7.72 -4.82 21.39
C SER A 219 -6.54 -3.94 21.04
N GLN A 220 -6.82 -2.64 20.91
CA GLN A 220 -5.87 -1.60 20.60
C GLN A 220 -4.94 -1.49 21.82
N MET A 221 -4.13 -2.53 22.02
CA MET A 221 -3.03 -2.55 22.94
C MET A 221 -1.97 -1.66 22.32
N SER A 222 -2.16 -0.35 22.51
CA SER A 222 -1.13 0.67 22.66
C SER A 222 0.16 0.47 21.85
N THR A 223 0.06 0.17 20.55
CA THR A 223 1.17 0.37 19.61
C THR A 223 1.43 1.85 19.34
N GLY A 224 0.54 2.73 19.84
CA GLY A 224 0.71 4.18 19.82
C GLY A 224 2.09 4.60 20.31
N SER A 225 2.61 4.05 21.41
CA SER A 225 3.87 4.56 21.97
C SER A 225 5.09 4.42 21.06
N ALA A 226 5.18 3.38 20.23
CA ALA A 226 6.30 3.18 19.32
C ALA A 226 6.13 3.99 18.03
N GLN A 227 4.91 4.03 17.49
CA GLN A 227 4.61 4.79 16.28
C GLN A 227 4.67 6.30 16.53
N ASP A 228 4.22 6.75 17.70
CA ASP A 228 4.29 8.15 18.15
C ASP A 228 5.76 8.58 18.29
N GLN A 229 6.63 7.73 18.85
CA GLN A 229 8.07 8.00 18.89
C GLN A 229 8.71 8.13 17.50
N ILE A 230 8.26 7.34 16.52
CA ILE A 230 8.73 7.44 15.14
C ILE A 230 8.22 8.75 14.50
N ASN A 231 6.95 9.10 14.71
CA ASN A 231 6.36 10.33 14.20
C ASN A 231 7.05 11.56 14.79
N GLU A 232 7.33 11.58 16.09
CA GLU A 232 8.10 12.67 16.73
C GLU A 232 9.50 12.82 16.12
N ARG A 233 10.18 11.71 15.80
CA ARG A 233 11.49 11.75 15.13
C ARG A 233 11.38 12.24 13.69
N ILE A 234 10.36 11.82 12.93
CA ILE A 234 10.07 12.32 11.58
C ILE A 234 9.90 13.85 11.62
N LEU A 235 9.08 14.34 12.54
CA LEU A 235 8.82 15.77 12.70
C LEU A 235 10.06 16.55 13.09
N ARG A 236 10.85 16.02 14.04
CA ARG A 236 12.11 16.64 14.46
C ARG A 236 13.12 16.75 13.31
N LEU A 237 13.29 15.69 12.51
CA LEU A 237 14.19 15.72 11.36
C LEU A 237 13.68 16.62 10.23
N ALA A 238 12.36 16.71 10.04
CA ALA A 238 11.77 17.68 9.12
C ALA A 238 11.98 19.12 9.59
N ASP A 239 11.88 19.37 10.91
CA ASP A 239 12.18 20.67 11.51
C ASP A 239 13.69 21.02 11.40
N ASP A 240 14.56 20.00 11.33
CA ASP A 240 15.99 20.14 11.02
C ASP A 240 16.27 20.40 9.51
N GLY A 241 15.22 20.38 8.66
CA GLY A 241 15.28 20.70 7.24
C GLY A 241 15.66 19.54 6.32
N LEU A 242 15.63 18.30 6.82
CA LEU A 242 15.87 17.13 5.98
C LEU A 242 14.70 16.89 5.01
N GLY A 243 15.01 16.47 3.79
CA GLY A 243 13.99 16.09 2.81
C GLY A 243 13.32 14.76 3.14
N CYS A 244 12.09 14.52 2.63
CA CYS A 244 11.34 13.29 2.90
C CYS A 244 12.15 12.01 2.66
N ILE A 245 12.94 11.98 1.57
CA ILE A 245 13.80 10.84 1.21
C ILE A 245 14.94 10.66 2.21
N GLU A 246 15.51 11.75 2.73
CA GLU A 246 16.61 11.70 3.71
C GLU A 246 16.11 11.23 5.07
N ILE A 247 14.94 11.71 5.51
CA ILE A 247 14.27 11.28 6.73
C ILE A 247 13.90 9.80 6.66
N ALA A 248 13.30 9.37 5.55
CA ALA A 248 12.97 7.97 5.28
C ALA A 248 14.20 7.08 5.37
N ARG A 249 15.32 7.51 4.75
CA ARG A 249 16.61 6.81 4.82
C ARG A 249 17.18 6.79 6.24
N SER A 250 17.13 7.88 6.99
CA SER A 250 17.74 7.94 8.32
C SER A 250 16.98 7.14 9.38
N LEU A 251 15.65 7.01 9.22
CA LEU A 251 14.78 6.27 10.14
C LEU A 251 14.45 4.84 9.65
N ASN A 252 14.96 4.45 8.49
CA ASN A 252 14.62 3.20 7.81
C ASN A 252 13.09 3.01 7.67
N GLN A 253 12.40 4.07 7.23
CA GLN A 253 10.95 4.10 7.01
C GLN A 253 10.65 4.30 5.52
N PRO A 254 9.52 3.80 4.98
CA PRO A 254 9.13 4.04 3.61
C PRO A 254 8.81 5.51 3.36
N VAL A 255 9.25 6.05 2.21
CA VAL A 255 9.10 7.49 1.87
C VAL A 255 7.64 7.95 1.92
N GLY A 256 6.70 7.12 1.43
CA GLY A 256 5.27 7.46 1.46
C GLY A 256 4.68 7.61 2.87
N GLN A 257 5.19 6.88 3.86
CA GLN A 257 4.76 7.03 5.26
C GLN A 257 5.26 8.35 5.84
N VAL A 258 6.50 8.74 5.53
CA VAL A 258 7.06 10.05 5.92
C VAL A 258 6.25 11.18 5.29
N GLU A 259 5.96 11.10 3.99
CA GLU A 259 5.12 12.08 3.30
C GLU A 259 3.72 12.18 3.90
N LEU A 260 3.09 11.04 4.23
CA LEU A 260 1.78 11.01 4.85
C LEU A 260 1.78 11.72 6.22
N VAL A 261 2.75 11.43 7.08
CA VAL A 261 2.87 12.08 8.41
C VAL A 261 3.09 13.58 8.28
N LEU A 262 3.94 14.01 7.34
CA LEU A 262 4.18 15.43 7.09
C LEU A 262 2.96 16.14 6.49
N ASN A 263 2.23 15.47 5.58
CA ASN A 263 0.99 15.99 5.02
C ASN A 263 -0.13 16.10 6.07
N LEU A 264 -0.25 15.12 6.97
CA LEU A 264 -1.21 15.17 8.08
C LEU A 264 -0.95 16.36 9.00
N ARG A 265 0.32 16.63 9.36
CA ARG A 265 0.70 17.84 10.13
C ARG A 265 0.40 19.13 9.36
N LYS A 266 0.57 19.14 8.04
CA LYS A 266 0.27 20.32 7.21
C LYS A 266 -1.23 20.61 7.13
N SER A 267 -2.07 19.59 7.30
CA SER A 267 -3.54 19.71 7.25
C SER A 267 -4.22 19.99 8.60
N SER A 268 -3.50 19.90 9.72
CA SER A 268 -3.97 20.22 11.07
C SER A 268 -3.70 21.67 11.45
#